data_AF-A0A2N9XC75-F1
#
_entry.id   AF-A0A2N9XC75-F1
#
_cell.length_a   1.000
_cell.length_b   1.000
_cell.length_c   1.000
_cell.angle_alpha   90.00
_cell.angle_beta   90.00
_cell.angle_gamma   90.00
#
_symmetry.space_group_name_H-M   'P 1'
#
loop_
_entity.id
_entity.type
_entity.pdbx_description
1 polymer ?
#
loop_
_entity_poly.entity_id
_entity_poly.type
_entity_poly.pdbx_seq_one_letter_code
_entity_poly.pdbx_strand_id
1 'polypeptide(L)'
;MTGRKLYTVWYRDDFYVQIGIDWDFPGIKDRIISIVNTLFPRYPQSRAVIFETVLVDFLQLVAATLSSCEVTPMDFDDIISLLFRRHSLRLDGKDGITLCKFEIPKWPEYFDFRINEPVTHEDSFCPDNRINKDIYEY
;
A
#
# COMPACT_ATOMS: atom_id res chain seq x y z
N MET A 1 8.18 -23.79 3.87
CA MET A 1 6.71 -23.74 3.74
C MET A 1 6.35 -24.58 2.53
N THR A 2 5.41 -25.50 2.63
CA THR A 2 4.95 -26.37 1.52
C THR A 2 3.43 -26.26 1.39
N GLY A 3 2.91 -26.61 0.20
CA GLY A 3 1.50 -26.56 -0.12
C GLY A 3 0.95 -25.15 -0.31
N ARG A 4 -0.34 -25.06 -0.63
CA ARG A 4 -1.06 -23.79 -0.72
C ARG A 4 -1.38 -23.26 0.68
N LYS A 5 -1.04 -22.00 0.93
CA LYS A 5 -1.39 -21.28 2.17
C LYS A 5 -2.23 -20.06 1.87
N LEU A 6 -3.17 -19.79 2.76
CA LEU A 6 -4.01 -18.60 2.72
C LEU A 6 -3.48 -17.56 3.72
N TYR A 7 -3.35 -16.33 3.25
CA TYR A 7 -2.94 -15.18 4.04
C TYR A 7 -4.11 -14.20 4.07
N THR A 8 -4.62 -13.92 5.28
CA THR A 8 -5.60 -12.83 5.47
C THR A 8 -4.85 -11.61 5.94
N VAL A 9 -4.94 -10.53 5.19
CA VAL A 9 -4.27 -9.26 5.48
C VAL A 9 -5.36 -8.24 5.76
N TRP A 10 -5.40 -7.74 6.98
CA TRP A 10 -6.19 -6.58 7.34
C TRP A 10 -5.40 -5.33 6.99
N TYR A 11 -6.07 -4.38 6.35
CA TYR A 11 -5.50 -3.08 6.03
C TYR A 11 -6.52 -2.03 6.42
N ARG A 12 -6.18 -1.13 7.34
CA ARG A 12 -7.16 -0.34 8.13
C ARG A 12 -8.09 -1.26 8.94
N ASP A 13 -9.06 -0.69 9.66
CA ASP A 13 -9.95 -1.42 10.56
C ASP A 13 -11.14 -2.07 9.85
N ASP A 14 -11.35 -1.80 8.56
CA ASP A 14 -12.58 -2.09 7.81
C ASP A 14 -12.36 -2.84 6.50
N PHE A 15 -11.11 -3.14 6.14
CA PHE A 15 -10.77 -3.78 4.87
C PHE A 15 -9.84 -4.97 5.09
N TYR A 16 -10.11 -6.06 4.37
CA TYR A 16 -9.20 -7.19 4.32
C TYR A 16 -9.16 -7.83 2.94
N VAL A 17 -8.01 -8.46 2.66
CA VAL A 17 -7.79 -9.29 1.47
C VAL A 17 -7.33 -10.67 1.90
N GLN A 18 -7.76 -11.69 1.17
CA GLN A 18 -7.27 -13.05 1.31
C GLN A 18 -6.49 -13.46 0.07
N ILE A 19 -5.21 -13.77 0.25
CA ILE A 19 -4.30 -14.15 -0.82
C ILE A 19 -3.87 -15.59 -0.59
N GLY A 20 -4.09 -16.44 -1.60
CA GLY A 20 -3.54 -17.78 -1.66
C GLY A 20 -2.16 -17.76 -2.30
N ILE A 21 -1.16 -18.35 -1.65
CA ILE A 21 0.17 -18.57 -2.20
C ILE A 21 0.44 -20.07 -2.25
N ASP A 22 0.75 -20.56 -3.43
CA ASP A 22 1.18 -21.92 -3.69
C ASP A 22 2.70 -22.03 -3.46
N TRP A 23 3.10 -22.54 -2.30
CA TRP A 23 4.53 -22.66 -1.97
C TRP A 23 5.25 -23.75 -2.76
N ASP A 24 4.51 -24.63 -3.41
CA ASP A 24 5.07 -25.68 -4.26
C ASP A 24 5.25 -25.18 -5.71
N PHE A 25 4.76 -23.96 -6.03
CA PHE A 25 4.98 -23.35 -7.33
C PHE A 25 6.46 -23.00 -7.55
N PRO A 26 7.06 -23.44 -8.68
CA PRO A 26 8.48 -23.19 -8.95
C PRO A 26 8.82 -21.69 -8.96
N GLY A 27 9.81 -21.29 -8.16
CA GLY A 27 10.31 -19.91 -8.12
C GLY A 27 9.37 -18.89 -7.45
N ILE A 28 8.38 -19.33 -6.67
CA ILE A 28 7.42 -18.44 -6.00
C ILE A 28 8.09 -17.38 -5.11
N LYS A 29 9.18 -17.75 -4.42
CA LYS A 29 9.94 -16.83 -3.56
C LYS A 29 10.61 -15.72 -4.37
N ASP A 30 11.32 -16.08 -5.44
CA ASP A 30 12.00 -15.12 -6.31
C ASP A 30 11.01 -14.18 -6.99
N ARG A 31 9.82 -14.70 -7.33
CA ARG A 31 8.72 -13.91 -7.87
C ARG A 31 8.20 -12.88 -6.88
N ILE A 32 7.94 -13.27 -5.63
CA ILE A 32 7.52 -12.34 -4.56
C ILE A 32 8.58 -11.25 -4.37
N ILE A 33 9.86 -11.63 -4.32
CA ILE A 33 10.99 -10.69 -4.23
C ILE A 33 11.00 -9.72 -5.41
N SER A 34 10.82 -10.22 -6.64
CA SER A 34 10.77 -9.40 -7.85
C SER A 34 9.62 -8.40 -7.83
N ILE A 35 8.44 -8.81 -7.35
CA ILE A 35 7.27 -7.92 -7.23
C ILE A 35 7.58 -6.82 -6.22
N VAL A 36 8.05 -7.16 -5.02
CA VAL A 36 8.42 -6.18 -3.98
C VAL A 36 9.49 -5.20 -4.48
N ASN A 37 10.51 -5.68 -5.18
CA ASN A 37 11.56 -4.82 -5.75
C ASN A 37 11.03 -3.87 -6.85
N THR A 38 10.07 -4.34 -7.66
CA THR A 38 9.45 -3.51 -8.70
C THR A 38 8.66 -2.36 -8.07
N LEU A 39 8.01 -2.64 -6.94
CA LEU A 39 7.18 -1.70 -6.21
C LEU A 39 7.98 -0.77 -5.30
N PHE A 40 9.13 -1.23 -4.78
CA PHE A 40 10.08 -0.46 -4.01
C PHE A 40 11.49 -0.62 -4.59
N PRO A 41 11.88 0.19 -5.59
CA PRO A 41 13.20 0.11 -6.25
C PRO A 41 14.40 0.35 -5.32
N ARG A 42 14.15 0.72 -4.05
CA ARG A 42 15.16 0.95 -3.00
C ARG A 42 14.95 0.04 -1.78
N TYR A 43 14.16 -1.01 -1.92
CA TYR A 43 14.00 -1.99 -0.85
C TYR A 43 15.40 -2.54 -0.50
N PRO A 44 15.82 -2.49 0.77
CA PRO A 44 17.20 -2.81 1.13
C PRO A 44 17.46 -4.29 0.84
N GLN A 45 18.17 -4.58 -0.25
CA GLN A 45 18.60 -5.93 -0.61
C GLN A 45 19.79 -6.42 0.23
N SER A 46 19.86 -5.97 1.48
CA SER A 46 20.81 -6.50 2.44
C SER A 46 20.69 -8.02 2.45
N ARG A 47 21.84 -8.72 2.38
CA ARG A 47 21.92 -10.19 2.51
C ARG A 47 21.28 -10.73 3.80
N ALA A 48 20.91 -9.85 4.73
CA ALA A 48 20.26 -10.17 5.99
C ALA A 48 18.72 -10.03 5.98
N VAL A 49 18.07 -9.61 4.88
CA VAL A 49 16.61 -9.56 4.87
C VAL A 49 16.05 -10.99 4.82
N ILE A 50 15.39 -11.35 5.92
CA ILE A 50 14.71 -12.62 6.08
C ILE A 50 13.49 -12.62 5.15
N PHE A 51 13.27 -13.70 4.41
CA PHE A 51 12.21 -13.80 3.39
C PHE A 51 10.82 -13.52 3.97
N GLU A 52 10.59 -13.89 5.23
CA GLU A 52 9.37 -13.62 5.97
C GLU A 52 9.03 -12.11 6.01
N THR A 53 10.04 -11.23 6.11
CA THR A 53 9.84 -9.77 6.03
C THR A 53 9.37 -9.37 4.63
N VAL A 54 10.02 -9.91 3.59
CA VAL A 54 9.62 -9.65 2.19
C VAL A 54 8.19 -10.12 1.94
N LEU A 55 7.80 -11.27 2.51
CA LEU A 55 6.45 -11.79 2.42
C LEU A 55 5.44 -10.87 3.10
N VAL A 56 5.74 -10.34 4.29
CA VAL A 56 4.87 -9.38 4.98
C VAL A 56 4.69 -8.12 4.14
N ASP A 57 5.79 -7.57 3.62
CA ASP A 57 5.75 -6.34 2.81
C ASP A 57 4.98 -6.55 1.50
N PHE A 58 5.18 -7.71 0.85
CA PHE A 58 4.39 -8.11 -0.30
C PHE A 58 2.89 -8.12 0.01
N LEU A 59 2.50 -8.79 1.10
CA LEU A 59 1.10 -8.94 1.51
C LEU A 59 0.45 -7.60 1.85
N GLN A 60 1.13 -6.76 2.64
CA GLN A 60 0.67 -5.42 2.98
C GLN A 60 0.51 -4.54 1.74
N LEU A 61 1.43 -4.66 0.79
CA LEU A 61 1.36 -3.87 -0.43
C LEU A 61 0.19 -4.27 -1.31
N VAL A 62 -0.05 -5.56 -1.49
CA VAL A 62 -1.22 -6.02 -2.28
C VAL A 62 -2.51 -5.49 -1.65
N ALA A 63 -2.62 -5.56 -0.31
CA ALA A 63 -3.75 -5.01 0.41
C ALA A 63 -3.88 -3.48 0.22
N ALA A 64 -2.80 -2.73 0.39
CA ALA A 64 -2.78 -1.27 0.22
C ALA A 64 -3.19 -0.87 -1.21
N THR A 65 -2.66 -1.56 -2.21
CA THR A 65 -2.94 -1.25 -3.61
C THR A 65 -4.41 -1.48 -3.93
N LEU A 66 -4.96 -2.63 -3.51
CA LEU A 66 -6.38 -2.95 -3.70
C LEU A 66 -7.30 -2.00 -2.91
N SER A 67 -6.88 -1.52 -1.74
CA SER A 67 -7.66 -0.55 -0.93
C SER A 67 -7.72 0.85 -1.54
N SER A 68 -6.70 1.20 -2.34
CA SER A 68 -6.59 2.52 -2.99
C SER A 68 -7.38 2.63 -4.29
N CYS A 69 -7.90 1.51 -4.79
CA CYS A 69 -8.73 1.51 -5.99
C CYS A 69 -10.12 2.07 -5.63
N GLU A 70 -10.47 3.24 -6.18
CA GLU A 70 -11.86 3.70 -6.20
C GLU A 70 -12.69 2.67 -7.00
N VAL A 71 -13.59 1.96 -6.32
CA VAL A 71 -14.38 0.87 -6.93
C VAL A 71 -15.55 1.41 -7.78
N THR A 72 -15.59 2.71 -8.06
CA THR A 72 -16.54 3.34 -8.96
C THR A 72 -15.86 3.75 -10.26
N PRO A 73 -16.32 3.38 -11.48
CA PRO A 73 -17.02 2.19 -11.95
C PRO A 73 -16.03 1.26 -12.70
N MET A 74 -14.78 1.13 -12.23
CA MET A 74 -13.85 0.17 -12.82
C MET A 74 -14.29 -1.24 -12.42
N ASP A 75 -14.53 -2.09 -13.42
CA ASP A 75 -14.79 -3.49 -13.16
C ASP A 75 -13.58 -4.09 -12.42
N PHE A 76 -13.84 -5.06 -11.55
CA PHE A 76 -12.77 -5.73 -10.81
C PHE A 76 -11.68 -6.28 -11.74
N ASP A 77 -12.06 -6.72 -12.93
CA ASP A 77 -11.14 -7.17 -13.98
C ASP A 77 -10.18 -6.07 -14.45
N ASP A 78 -10.59 -4.80 -14.41
CA ASP A 78 -9.72 -3.66 -14.72
C ASP A 78 -8.69 -3.42 -13.62
N ILE A 79 -9.08 -3.57 -12.35
CA ILE A 79 -8.16 -3.48 -11.20
C ILE A 79 -7.09 -4.58 -11.28
N ILE A 80 -7.52 -5.82 -11.55
CA ILE A 80 -6.61 -6.96 -11.73
C ILE A 80 -5.70 -6.73 -12.96
N SER A 81 -6.26 -6.22 -14.06
CA SER A 81 -5.49 -5.87 -15.25
C SER A 81 -4.46 -4.76 -15.01
N LEU A 82 -4.80 -3.77 -14.19
CA LEU A 82 -3.91 -2.68 -13.80
C LEU A 82 -2.73 -3.20 -12.96
N LEU A 83 -3.01 -4.06 -11.98
CA LEU A 83 -1.99 -4.73 -11.16
C LEU A 83 -1.02 -5.55 -12.01
N PHE A 84 -1.56 -6.29 -12.99
CA PHE A 84 -0.75 -7.04 -13.92
C PHE A 84 0.11 -6.11 -14.79
N ARG A 85 -0.46 -5.05 -15.36
CA ARG A 85 0.28 -4.11 -16.24
C ARG A 85 1.38 -3.36 -15.51
N ARG A 86 1.13 -2.90 -14.28
CA ARG A 86 2.07 -2.07 -13.53
C ARG A 86 3.13 -2.89 -12.79
N HIS A 87 2.78 -4.08 -12.32
CA HIS A 87 3.61 -4.82 -11.36
C HIS A 87 3.89 -6.26 -11.79
N SER A 88 3.42 -6.68 -12.96
CA SER A 88 3.44 -8.09 -13.41
C SER A 88 2.81 -9.04 -12.39
N LEU A 89 1.92 -8.53 -11.53
CA LEU A 89 1.25 -9.29 -10.49
C LEU A 89 -0.02 -9.91 -11.07
N ARG A 90 -0.02 -11.25 -11.19
CA ARG A 90 -1.22 -12.03 -11.50
C ARG A 90 -1.83 -12.58 -10.22
N LEU A 91 -3.14 -12.41 -10.10
CA LEU A 91 -3.93 -12.87 -8.96
C LEU A 91 -4.92 -13.99 -9.35
N ASP A 92 -4.76 -14.58 -10.54
CA ASP A 92 -5.59 -15.65 -11.10
C ASP A 92 -5.10 -17.08 -10.74
N GLY A 93 -4.01 -17.18 -9.96
CA GLY A 93 -3.42 -18.45 -9.55
C GLY A 93 -2.46 -19.08 -10.55
N LYS A 94 -2.34 -18.59 -11.79
CA LYS A 94 -1.44 -19.17 -12.81
C LYS A 94 0.04 -19.08 -12.44
N ASP A 95 0.38 -18.06 -11.66
CA ASP A 95 1.75 -17.79 -11.21
C ASP A 95 1.95 -18.16 -9.73
N GLY A 96 1.11 -19.04 -9.19
CA GLY A 96 1.18 -19.47 -7.79
C GLY A 96 0.61 -18.48 -6.78
N ILE A 97 0.04 -17.34 -7.23
CA ILE A 97 -0.58 -16.31 -6.37
C ILE A 97 -2.03 -16.12 -6.80
N THR A 98 -2.96 -16.23 -5.86
CA THR A 98 -4.41 -16.14 -6.11
C THR A 98 -5.03 -15.13 -5.16
N LEU A 99 -5.89 -14.24 -5.66
CA LEU A 99 -6.78 -13.45 -4.80
C LEU A 99 -8.04 -14.28 -4.53
N CYS A 100 -8.25 -14.67 -3.27
CA CYS A 100 -9.31 -15.58 -2.86
C CYS A 100 -10.55 -14.85 -2.35
N LYS A 101 -10.36 -13.77 -1.59
CA LYS A 101 -11.45 -12.95 -1.06
C LYS A 101 -10.99 -11.51 -0.92
N PHE A 102 -11.91 -10.59 -1.10
CA PHE A 102 -11.70 -9.16 -1.00
C PHE A 102 -13.03 -8.54 -0.58
N GLU A 103 -13.02 -7.73 0.48
CA GLU A 103 -14.20 -7.02 0.94
C GLU A 103 -13.87 -5.53 1.02
N ILE A 104 -14.57 -4.75 0.20
CA ILE A 104 -14.39 -3.30 0.15
C ILE A 104 -15.23 -2.72 1.28
N PRO A 105 -14.66 -1.88 2.15
CA PRO A 105 -15.44 -1.19 3.15
C PRO A 105 -16.44 -0.30 2.43
N LYS A 106 -17.68 -0.31 2.92
CA LYS A 106 -18.65 0.70 2.50
C LYS A 106 -18.06 2.06 2.86
N TRP A 107 -17.76 2.86 1.85
CA TRP A 107 -17.45 4.27 2.09
C TRP A 107 -18.62 4.87 2.88
N PRO A 108 -18.36 5.61 3.96
CA PRO A 108 -19.44 6.27 4.68
C PRO A 108 -20.19 7.17 3.69
N GLU A 109 -21.50 6.97 3.58
CA GLU A 109 -22.36 7.74 2.65
C GLU A 109 -22.33 9.25 2.95
N TYR A 110 -21.90 9.61 4.16
CA TYR A 110 -21.72 10.97 4.62
C TYR A 110 -20.43 11.04 5.44
N PHE A 111 -19.53 11.97 5.09
CA PHE A 111 -18.44 12.33 5.97
C PHE A 111 -18.99 13.26 7.06
N ASP A 112 -18.87 12.85 8.32
CA ASP A 112 -19.32 13.59 9.51
C ASP A 112 -18.53 14.88 9.75
N PHE A 113 -17.47 15.10 8.98
CA PHE A 113 -16.63 16.29 9.06
C PHE A 113 -16.94 17.26 7.93
N ARG A 114 -17.11 18.53 8.30
CA ARG A 114 -17.02 19.63 7.33
C ARG A 114 -15.54 19.88 7.05
N ILE A 115 -15.16 19.78 5.78
CA ILE A 115 -13.94 20.44 5.30
C ILE A 115 -14.24 21.94 5.38
N ASN A 116 -13.74 22.61 6.42
CA ASN A 116 -13.67 24.05 6.39
C ASN A 116 -12.63 24.36 5.29
N GLU A 117 -13.06 25.01 4.22
CA GLU A 117 -12.12 25.57 3.25
C GLU A 117 -11.02 26.30 4.03
N PRO A 118 -9.74 26.11 3.69
CA PRO A 118 -8.68 26.87 4.34
C PRO A 118 -9.07 28.32 4.16
N VAL A 119 -9.36 29.00 5.27
CA VAL A 119 -9.45 30.45 5.27
C VAL A 119 -8.13 30.87 4.64
N THR A 120 -8.20 31.44 3.45
CA THR A 120 -7.10 32.19 2.88
C THR A 120 -6.80 33.26 3.92
N HIS A 121 -5.87 32.95 4.82
CA HIS A 121 -5.15 33.96 5.56
C HIS A 121 -4.46 34.75 4.46
N GLU A 122 -5.07 35.85 4.04
CA GLU A 122 -4.32 36.95 3.50
C GLU A 122 -3.17 37.15 4.47
N ASP A 123 -1.95 36.92 3.97
CA ASP A 123 -0.69 37.10 4.68
C ASP A 123 -0.69 38.48 5.34
N SER A 124 -1.17 38.52 6.57
CA SER A 124 -1.08 39.67 7.44
C SER A 124 0.33 39.61 8.00
N PHE A 125 1.28 40.06 7.18
CA PHE A 125 2.64 40.34 7.60
C PHE A 125 2.56 41.38 8.72
N CYS A 126 2.57 40.94 9.98
CA CYS A 126 2.82 41.79 11.13
C CYS A 126 4.33 41.82 11.35
N PRO A 127 5.04 42.92 11.00
CA PRO A 127 6.45 43.04 11.35
C PRO A 127 6.50 43.42 12.84
N ASP A 128 6.47 42.43 13.73
CA ASP A 128 6.80 42.71 15.13
C ASP A 128 8.33 42.78 15.25
N ASN A 129 8.86 44.00 15.15
CA ASN A 129 10.26 44.38 15.29
C ASN A 129 10.77 44.22 16.73
N ARG A 130 10.65 43.02 17.31
CA ARG A 130 11.15 42.70 18.66
C ARG A 130 11.79 41.32 18.72
N ILE A 131 12.84 41.14 17.92
CA ILE A 131 13.82 40.06 18.13
C ILE A 131 15.20 40.70 18.29
N ASN A 132 15.69 40.65 19.54
CA ASN A 132 17.09 40.68 19.99
C ASN A 132 17.97 41.90 19.62
N LYS A 133 17.85 42.98 20.40
CA LYS A 133 19.07 43.59 20.96
C LYS A 133 19.51 42.72 22.14
N ASP A 134 20.81 42.47 22.27
CA ASP A 134 21.51 41.76 23.36
C ASP A 134 22.17 40.41 22.98
N ILE A 135 22.44 40.16 21.70
CA ILE A 135 23.43 39.15 21.33
C ILE A 135 24.45 39.77 20.35
N TYR A 136 25.15 40.82 20.78
CA TYR A 136 26.50 41.20 20.32
C TYR A 136 27.04 42.31 21.24
N GLU A 137 27.68 41.94 22.35
CA GLU A 137 28.77 42.74 22.93
C GLU A 137 29.89 41.79 23.39
N TYR A 138 31.11 42.30 23.30
CA TYR A 138 32.42 41.67 23.40
C TYR A 138 32.71 40.90 24.70
#